data_AF-I4Z600-F1
#
_entry.id   AF-I4Z600-F1
#
_cell.length_a   1.000
_cell.length_b   1.000
_cell.length_c   1.000
_cell.angle_alpha   90.00
_cell.angle_beta   90.00
_cell.angle_gamma   90.00
#
_symmetry.space_group_name_H-M   'P 1'
#
loop_
_entity.id
_entity.type
_entity.pdbx_description
1 polymer ?
#
loop_
_entity_poly.entity_id
_entity_poly.type
_entity_poly.pdbx_seq_one_letter_code
_entity_poly.pdbx_strand_id
1 'polypeptide(L)'
;MPKLSALAISIGMAFYLSGCGMSTNAVNGTASGILVDDIIIGATVFCDQNNNGILEAGETSSVTDQNGQFVFSSACAAQIISVAGTGIDKTTQRAPQGSYRALAGSSVISPFTTMQVESGLSTPDFQAVMQTMGLGSQDPATFNPVAQPAQTAMAAAAAAKILNDIAETSVAAGGSGEIAFRESAKNLTQEILKQSQNTAYGSSIFSDTTVISGIIQRTARRGLDHLSSWSANQKDNAASIASHGITTSVGTLLTKKNMAEAADTLRNGAVSTLINQVDLSNQQSVNNAVSAVSAAVQAAQYIYVAQDQMLITPSQGPAITATLADFTSNGLNLRGQTLSSLASIELPLRSTAFALPEGRTEFALGLTVTDRQSLKKLEVLLDRVQLQRDPADPTRLSIVVPAGAQLHAYARSASGIEVGTEGQGIVNVGADVIQTAGAISLSTSPARLQALLLRQFPAQAQALDNLLNTTGDFDLQIVLGGLVLRQADGTALPTGTMHVTRSGPTISGPSLAGQLHF
;
A
#
# COMPACT_ATOMS: atom_id res chain seq x y z
N MET A 1 -34.98 -65.61 -35.65
CA MET A 1 -36.24 -65.49 -36.42
C MET A 1 -37.34 -64.98 -35.49
N PRO A 2 -38.34 -64.24 -36.00
CA PRO A 2 -39.11 -63.28 -35.20
C PRO A 2 -40.50 -63.78 -34.77
N LYS A 3 -41.15 -63.01 -33.88
CA LYS A 3 -42.60 -62.83 -33.89
C LYS A 3 -42.96 -61.33 -33.83
N LEU A 4 -43.42 -60.81 -34.95
CA LEU A 4 -44.39 -59.71 -35.02
C LEU A 4 -45.72 -60.20 -34.38
N SER A 5 -46.74 -59.42 -34.02
CA SER A 5 -47.15 -58.00 -34.22
C SER A 5 -48.23 -57.72 -33.15
N ALA A 6 -48.61 -56.49 -32.78
CA ALA A 6 -49.48 -55.64 -33.61
C ALA A 6 -49.59 -54.19 -33.12
N LEU A 7 -50.13 -53.36 -34.02
CA LEU A 7 -50.17 -51.90 -34.05
C LEU A 7 -51.51 -51.35 -33.52
N ALA A 8 -51.52 -50.19 -32.85
CA ALA A 8 -52.73 -49.39 -32.63
C ALA A 8 -52.46 -47.88 -32.73
N ILE A 9 -53.27 -47.21 -33.55
CA ILE A 9 -53.19 -45.80 -34.02
C ILE A 9 -54.63 -45.25 -33.94
N SER A 10 -54.93 -44.03 -33.46
CA SER A 10 -54.13 -42.93 -32.87
C SER A 10 -55.02 -42.14 -31.88
N ILE A 11 -54.55 -40.99 -31.36
CA ILE A 11 -55.22 -39.67 -31.46
C ILE A 11 -54.42 -38.64 -30.62
N GLY A 12 -54.22 -37.44 -31.16
CA GLY A 12 -53.46 -36.38 -30.49
C GLY A 12 -54.33 -35.36 -29.76
N MET A 13 -53.71 -34.62 -28.82
CA MET A 13 -54.24 -33.35 -28.34
C MET A 13 -53.07 -32.40 -28.07
N ALA A 14 -52.95 -31.36 -28.89
CA ALA A 14 -52.10 -30.23 -28.58
C ALA A 14 -52.84 -29.33 -27.59
N PHE A 15 -52.27 -29.12 -26.40
CA PHE A 15 -52.73 -28.11 -25.47
C PHE A 15 -51.66 -27.05 -25.24
N TYR A 16 -52.09 -25.79 -25.33
CA TYR A 16 -51.28 -24.63 -25.00
C TYR A 16 -50.81 -24.71 -23.55
N LEU A 17 -49.50 -24.63 -23.33
CA LEU A 17 -48.94 -24.25 -22.04
C LEU A 17 -48.54 -22.77 -22.11
N SER A 18 -49.55 -21.92 -21.96
CA SER A 18 -49.38 -20.54 -21.51
C SER A 18 -48.65 -20.56 -20.17
N GLY A 19 -47.68 -19.65 -19.99
CA GLY A 19 -46.67 -19.80 -18.94
C GLY A 19 -47.21 -19.83 -17.51
N CYS A 20 -46.56 -20.64 -16.68
CA CYS A 20 -46.36 -20.31 -15.27
C CYS A 20 -44.88 -19.94 -15.12
N GLY A 21 -44.60 -18.76 -14.58
CA GLY A 21 -43.25 -18.21 -14.54
C GLY A 21 -42.32 -19.06 -13.68
N MET A 22 -41.38 -19.77 -14.30
CA MET A 22 -40.18 -20.20 -13.60
C MET A 22 -39.38 -18.93 -13.32
N SER A 23 -39.48 -18.44 -12.07
CA SER A 23 -38.71 -17.28 -11.65
C SER A 23 -37.23 -17.59 -11.87
N THR A 24 -36.63 -16.91 -12.85
CA THR A 24 -35.23 -16.56 -12.72
C THR A 24 -35.14 -15.61 -11.53
N ASN A 25 -35.08 -16.18 -10.33
CA ASN A 25 -34.33 -15.56 -9.25
C ASN A 25 -32.88 -15.53 -9.75
N ALA A 26 -32.59 -14.54 -10.60
CA ALA A 26 -31.28 -13.94 -10.64
C ALA A 26 -31.01 -13.57 -9.19
N VAL A 27 -30.16 -14.36 -8.55
CA VAL A 27 -29.65 -14.04 -7.24
C VAL A 27 -28.79 -12.81 -7.49
N ASN A 28 -29.39 -11.63 -7.33
CA ASN A 28 -28.72 -10.35 -7.12
C ASN A 28 -28.04 -10.42 -5.75
N GLY A 29 -27.15 -11.40 -5.58
CA GLY A 29 -26.35 -11.61 -4.41
C GLY A 29 -25.13 -10.71 -4.55
N THR A 30 -24.99 -9.76 -3.64
CA THR A 30 -23.73 -9.05 -3.47
C THR A 30 -22.68 -10.04 -2.96
N ALA A 31 -21.56 -10.20 -3.66
CA ALA A 31 -20.40 -10.86 -3.07
C ALA A 31 -19.63 -9.86 -2.20
N SER A 32 -19.31 -10.22 -0.96
CA SER A 32 -18.63 -9.36 0.00
C SER A 32 -17.60 -10.13 0.82
N GLY A 33 -16.60 -9.42 1.32
CA GLY A 33 -15.53 -10.00 2.13
C GLY A 33 -14.63 -8.96 2.76
N ILE A 34 -13.50 -9.41 3.28
CA ILE A 34 -12.44 -8.57 3.85
C ILE A 34 -11.09 -8.88 3.19
N LEU A 35 -10.34 -7.84 2.82
CA LEU A 35 -8.94 -7.95 2.41
C LEU A 35 -8.04 -7.70 3.63
N VAL A 36 -7.29 -8.73 4.03
CA VAL A 36 -6.54 -8.73 5.29
C VAL A 36 -5.24 -9.53 5.17
N ASP A 37 -4.14 -8.81 5.27
CA ASP A 37 -2.91 -9.28 5.92
C ASP A 37 -3.03 -8.94 7.42
N ASP A 38 -3.18 -7.64 7.70
CA ASP A 38 -3.48 -7.08 9.01
C ASP A 38 -4.75 -6.18 9.02
N ILE A 39 -5.02 -5.47 7.91
CA ILE A 39 -6.26 -4.89 7.35
C ILE A 39 -5.78 -3.96 6.23
N ILE A 40 -6.25 -4.16 5.01
CA ILE A 40 -5.82 -3.35 3.85
C ILE A 40 -6.97 -2.44 3.41
N ILE A 41 -6.79 -1.12 3.55
CA ILE A 41 -7.81 -0.10 3.28
C ILE A 41 -7.57 0.58 1.93
N GLY A 42 -8.64 0.97 1.22
CA GLY A 42 -8.55 1.68 -0.05
C GLY A 42 -7.95 0.89 -1.21
N ALA A 43 -7.84 -0.45 -1.09
CA ALA A 43 -7.34 -1.30 -2.17
C ALA A 43 -8.46 -1.61 -3.17
N THR A 44 -8.12 -1.65 -4.46
CA THR A 44 -9.03 -2.09 -5.50
C THR A 44 -9.04 -3.61 -5.52
N VAL A 45 -10.23 -4.20 -5.35
CA VAL A 45 -10.46 -5.64 -5.53
C VAL A 45 -11.40 -5.87 -6.70
N PHE A 46 -11.25 -7.00 -7.40
CA PHE A 46 -12.08 -7.35 -8.55
C PHE A 46 -12.36 -8.85 -8.63
N CYS A 47 -13.46 -9.18 -9.29
CA CYS A 47 -13.80 -10.54 -9.67
C CYS A 47 -13.16 -10.86 -11.02
N ASP A 48 -12.12 -11.71 -11.02
CA ASP A 48 -11.33 -12.12 -12.18
C ASP A 48 -12.12 -13.14 -13.03
N GLN A 49 -13.05 -12.63 -13.85
CA GLN A 49 -14.06 -13.44 -14.54
C GLN A 49 -13.48 -14.25 -15.70
N ASN A 50 -12.39 -13.76 -16.31
CA ASN A 50 -11.71 -14.43 -17.41
C ASN A 50 -10.46 -15.23 -16.95
N ASN A 51 -10.12 -15.16 -15.65
CA ASN A 51 -8.99 -15.85 -15.02
C ASN A 51 -7.63 -15.45 -15.64
N ASN A 52 -7.45 -14.16 -15.96
CA ASN A 52 -6.19 -13.60 -16.46
C ASN A 52 -5.34 -12.94 -15.35
N GLY A 53 -5.93 -12.66 -14.18
CA GLY A 53 -5.28 -11.99 -13.06
C GLY A 53 -5.08 -10.48 -13.18
N ILE A 54 -5.75 -9.80 -14.12
CA ILE A 54 -5.58 -8.39 -14.47
C ILE A 54 -6.97 -7.73 -14.57
N LEU A 55 -7.20 -6.66 -13.80
CA LEU A 55 -8.47 -5.93 -13.85
C LEU A 55 -8.72 -5.31 -15.23
N GLU A 56 -9.73 -5.83 -15.94
CA GLU A 56 -10.13 -5.38 -17.28
C GLU A 56 -11.52 -4.71 -17.32
N ALA A 57 -11.79 -4.01 -18.43
CA ALA A 57 -13.05 -3.32 -18.64
C ALA A 57 -14.21 -4.32 -18.78
N GLY A 58 -15.18 -4.24 -17.86
CA GLY A 58 -16.34 -5.13 -17.79
C GLY A 58 -16.33 -6.05 -16.56
N GLU A 59 -15.18 -6.20 -15.91
CA GLU A 59 -15.09 -6.92 -14.64
C GLU A 59 -15.67 -6.10 -13.48
N THR A 60 -16.30 -6.78 -12.52
CA THR A 60 -16.86 -6.11 -11.35
C THR A 60 -15.77 -5.86 -10.33
N SER A 61 -15.55 -4.59 -9.97
CA SER A 61 -14.60 -4.16 -8.96
C SER A 61 -15.27 -3.45 -7.77
N SER A 62 -14.52 -3.33 -6.68
CA SER A 62 -14.89 -2.62 -5.45
C SER A 62 -13.62 -2.06 -4.80
N VAL A 63 -13.76 -1.13 -3.87
CA VAL A 63 -12.65 -0.57 -3.08
C VAL A 63 -12.86 -0.95 -1.62
N THR A 64 -11.80 -1.34 -0.92
CA THR A 64 -11.90 -1.73 0.49
C THR A 64 -12.09 -0.51 1.41
N ASP A 65 -12.97 -0.65 2.40
CA ASP A 65 -13.30 0.40 3.36
C ASP A 65 -12.24 0.57 4.46
N GLN A 66 -12.53 1.39 5.47
CA GLN A 66 -11.64 1.60 6.62
C GLN A 66 -11.41 0.35 7.49
N ASN A 67 -12.20 -0.70 7.32
CA ASN A 67 -12.09 -1.99 8.00
C ASN A 67 -11.56 -3.10 7.07
N GLY A 68 -11.14 -2.75 5.84
CA GLY A 68 -10.72 -3.69 4.80
C GLY A 68 -11.88 -4.41 4.12
N GLN A 69 -13.14 -4.07 4.43
CA GLN A 69 -14.33 -4.72 3.89
C GLN A 69 -14.63 -4.21 2.48
N PHE A 70 -15.12 -5.09 1.61
CA PHE A 70 -15.58 -4.73 0.27
C PHE A 70 -16.92 -5.40 -0.03
N VAL A 71 -17.68 -4.78 -0.94
CA VAL A 71 -18.95 -5.31 -1.44
C VAL A 71 -19.00 -5.08 -2.95
N PHE A 72 -19.15 -6.15 -3.72
CA PHE A 72 -19.45 -6.10 -5.14
C PHE A 72 -20.94 -5.85 -5.35
N SER A 73 -21.27 -5.03 -6.36
CA SER A 73 -22.66 -4.76 -6.78
C SER A 73 -23.35 -5.97 -7.43
N SER A 74 -22.58 -7.01 -7.77
CA SER A 74 -23.00 -8.26 -8.40
C SER A 74 -22.37 -9.46 -7.67
N ALA A 75 -22.81 -10.67 -8.03
CA ALA A 75 -22.24 -11.91 -7.49
C ALA A 75 -20.90 -12.22 -8.18
N CYS A 76 -19.86 -12.53 -7.40
CA CYS A 76 -18.62 -13.08 -7.94
C CYS A 76 -18.63 -14.62 -7.85
N ALA A 77 -18.47 -15.28 -8.99
CA ALA A 77 -18.37 -16.73 -9.11
C ALA A 77 -16.97 -17.19 -9.62
N ALA A 78 -16.01 -16.27 -9.69
CA ALA A 78 -14.64 -16.51 -10.11
C ALA A 78 -13.66 -16.15 -8.96
N GLN A 79 -12.35 -16.12 -9.23
CA GLN A 79 -11.38 -15.69 -8.22
C GLN A 79 -11.59 -14.21 -7.86
N ILE A 80 -11.26 -13.85 -6.62
CA ILE A 80 -11.25 -12.46 -6.18
C ILE A 80 -9.80 -12.03 -5.97
N ILE A 81 -9.41 -10.90 -6.58
CA ILE A 81 -8.02 -10.44 -6.64
C ILE A 81 -7.94 -8.98 -6.22
N SER A 82 -6.93 -8.62 -5.43
CA SER A 82 -6.56 -7.21 -5.18
C SER A 82 -5.53 -6.73 -6.21
N VAL A 83 -5.68 -5.53 -6.75
CA VAL A 83 -4.68 -4.92 -7.64
C VAL A 83 -3.44 -4.54 -6.82
N ALA A 84 -2.28 -5.12 -7.15
CA ALA A 84 -0.99 -4.79 -6.52
C ALA A 84 -0.71 -3.27 -6.55
N GLY A 85 -0.08 -2.76 -5.49
CA GLY A 85 0.22 -1.34 -5.34
C GLY A 85 -0.98 -0.44 -5.01
N THR A 86 -2.20 -0.99 -4.89
CA THR A 86 -3.39 -0.23 -4.46
C THR A 86 -3.68 -0.41 -2.98
N GLY A 87 -4.27 0.63 -2.37
CA GLY A 87 -4.58 0.66 -0.94
C GLY A 87 -3.36 0.76 -0.03
N ILE A 88 -3.61 0.67 1.27
CA ILE A 88 -2.61 0.77 2.33
C ILE A 88 -2.89 -0.32 3.37
N ASP A 89 -1.87 -1.11 3.67
CA ASP A 89 -1.81 -2.00 4.84
C ASP A 89 -1.71 -1.15 6.11
N LYS A 90 -2.60 -1.38 7.09
CA LYS A 90 -2.81 -0.45 8.21
C LYS A 90 -1.62 -0.40 9.17
N THR A 91 -0.93 -1.50 9.41
CA THR A 91 0.20 -1.54 10.33
C THR A 91 1.45 -1.01 9.64
N THR A 92 1.76 -1.44 8.42
CA THR A 92 2.95 -1.00 7.68
C THR A 92 2.85 0.43 7.16
N GLN A 93 1.63 0.95 6.92
CA GLN A 93 1.37 2.22 6.21
C GLN A 93 1.96 2.26 4.78
N ARG A 94 2.09 1.08 4.15
CA ARG A 94 2.60 0.91 2.78
C ARG A 94 1.55 0.27 1.88
N ALA A 95 1.67 0.47 0.58
CA ALA A 95 0.90 -0.28 -0.41
C ALA A 95 1.47 -1.71 -0.55
N PRO A 96 0.64 -2.76 -0.54
CA PRO A 96 1.09 -4.12 -0.79
C PRO A 96 1.73 -4.26 -2.18
N GLN A 97 2.93 -4.83 -2.25
CA GLN A 97 3.69 -4.96 -3.51
C GLN A 97 3.23 -6.15 -4.38
N GLY A 98 2.38 -7.03 -3.85
CA GLY A 98 1.80 -8.16 -4.55
C GLY A 98 0.28 -8.13 -4.58
N SER A 99 -0.31 -8.86 -5.53
CA SER A 99 -1.75 -9.08 -5.63
C SER A 99 -2.17 -10.25 -4.74
N TYR A 100 -3.03 -9.99 -3.75
CA TYR A 100 -3.69 -11.06 -3.00
C TYR A 100 -4.79 -11.69 -3.84
N ARG A 101 -4.96 -13.01 -3.72
CA ARG A 101 -5.88 -13.83 -4.51
C ARG A 101 -6.69 -14.74 -3.61
N ALA A 102 -7.94 -15.00 -3.95
CA ALA A 102 -8.81 -15.94 -3.25
C ALA A 102 -9.70 -16.71 -4.24
N LEU A 103 -10.08 -17.92 -3.87
CA LEU A 103 -10.97 -18.76 -4.66
C LEU A 103 -12.41 -18.20 -4.66
N ALA A 104 -13.22 -18.63 -5.62
CA ALA A 104 -14.63 -18.27 -5.69
C ALA A 104 -15.36 -18.63 -4.39
N GLY A 105 -16.09 -17.67 -3.81
CA GLY A 105 -16.83 -17.86 -2.56
C GLY A 105 -16.03 -17.66 -1.27
N SER A 106 -14.74 -17.32 -1.31
CA SER A 106 -14.00 -16.89 -0.12
C SER A 106 -14.54 -15.57 0.43
N SER A 107 -14.75 -15.49 1.75
CA SER A 107 -15.12 -14.26 2.47
C SER A 107 -13.91 -13.47 2.97
N VAL A 108 -12.73 -14.08 2.91
CA VAL A 108 -11.43 -13.46 3.21
C VAL A 108 -10.55 -13.50 1.96
N ILE A 109 -9.81 -12.42 1.72
CA ILE A 109 -8.67 -12.37 0.80
C ILE A 109 -7.43 -12.06 1.65
N SER A 110 -6.41 -12.90 1.60
CA SER A 110 -5.25 -12.83 2.51
C SER A 110 -3.98 -13.42 1.90
N PRO A 111 -2.80 -13.28 2.56
CA PRO A 111 -1.62 -14.08 2.22
C PRO A 111 -1.92 -15.58 2.10
N PHE A 112 -2.80 -16.13 2.95
CA PHE A 112 -3.10 -17.56 3.03
C PHE A 112 -3.99 -18.05 1.90
N THR A 113 -5.02 -17.29 1.52
CA THR A 113 -5.80 -17.64 0.31
C THR A 113 -4.93 -17.54 -0.94
N THR A 114 -4.00 -16.58 -0.99
CA THR A 114 -3.07 -16.43 -2.11
C THR A 114 -2.10 -17.61 -2.18
N MET A 115 -1.53 -18.01 -1.04
CA MET A 115 -0.71 -19.22 -0.91
C MET A 115 -1.46 -20.49 -1.36
N GLN A 116 -2.75 -20.63 -1.04
CA GLN A 116 -3.56 -21.74 -1.53
C GLN A 116 -3.75 -21.69 -3.06
N VAL A 117 -4.17 -20.55 -3.61
CA VAL A 117 -4.38 -20.35 -5.05
C VAL A 117 -3.11 -20.63 -5.85
N GLU A 118 -1.98 -20.05 -5.44
CA GLU A 118 -0.70 -20.13 -6.18
C GLU A 118 -0.01 -21.49 -6.04
N SER A 119 -0.26 -22.22 -4.95
CA SER A 119 0.24 -23.59 -4.78
C SER A 119 -0.63 -24.64 -5.49
N GLY A 120 -1.90 -24.34 -5.74
CA GLY A 120 -2.88 -25.28 -6.31
C GLY A 120 -3.26 -26.43 -5.37
N LEU A 121 -3.00 -26.30 -4.05
CA LEU A 121 -3.28 -27.34 -3.07
C LEU A 121 -4.77 -27.47 -2.75
N SER A 122 -5.19 -28.70 -2.44
CA SER A 122 -6.52 -28.95 -1.89
C SER A 122 -6.66 -28.29 -0.51
N THR A 123 -7.89 -27.94 -0.10
CA THR A 123 -8.13 -27.36 1.24
C THR A 123 -7.57 -28.25 2.38
N PRO A 124 -7.72 -29.59 2.38
CA PRO A 124 -7.08 -30.45 3.38
C PRO A 124 -5.54 -30.38 3.40
N ASP A 125 -4.88 -30.37 2.23
CA ASP A 125 -3.41 -30.26 2.17
C ASP A 125 -2.95 -28.87 2.66
N PHE A 126 -3.69 -27.82 2.33
CA PHE A 126 -3.39 -26.47 2.78
C PHE A 126 -3.65 -26.29 4.28
N GLN A 127 -4.64 -26.97 4.85
CA GLN A 127 -4.88 -27.02 6.31
C GLN A 127 -3.68 -27.63 7.06
N ALA A 128 -2.99 -28.62 6.48
CA ALA A 128 -1.76 -29.17 7.06
C ALA A 128 -0.59 -28.15 7.02
N VAL A 129 -0.51 -27.33 5.97
CA VAL A 129 0.43 -26.19 5.89
C VAL A 129 0.12 -25.16 6.97
N MET A 130 -1.15 -24.72 7.09
CA MET A 130 -1.58 -23.77 8.12
C MET A 130 -1.33 -24.29 9.54
N GLN A 131 -1.60 -25.57 9.81
CA GLN A 131 -1.30 -26.20 11.09
C GLN A 131 0.21 -26.15 11.39
N THR A 132 1.06 -26.45 10.41
CA THR A 132 2.52 -26.42 10.54
C THR A 132 3.06 -25.01 10.80
N MET A 133 2.39 -23.99 10.24
CA MET A 133 2.65 -22.57 10.51
C MET A 133 2.20 -22.11 11.90
N GLY A 134 1.46 -22.91 12.67
CA GLY A 134 0.89 -22.52 13.96
C GLY A 134 -0.44 -21.76 13.87
N LEU A 135 -1.12 -21.86 12.72
CA LEU A 135 -2.41 -21.22 12.45
C LEU A 135 -3.62 -22.13 12.75
N GLY A 136 -3.34 -23.40 13.09
CA GLY A 136 -4.34 -24.45 13.22
C GLY A 136 -4.87 -24.93 11.86
N SER A 137 -5.79 -25.88 11.89
CA SER A 137 -6.42 -26.48 10.70
C SER A 137 -7.65 -25.67 10.23
N GLN A 138 -7.52 -24.35 10.16
CA GLN A 138 -8.59 -23.42 9.75
C GLN A 138 -8.81 -23.45 8.23
N ASP A 139 -10.02 -23.13 7.75
CA ASP A 139 -10.25 -22.95 6.31
C ASP A 139 -9.69 -21.58 5.85
N PRO A 140 -8.69 -21.53 4.94
CA PRO A 140 -8.13 -20.28 4.44
C PRO A 140 -9.17 -19.32 3.87
N ALA A 141 -10.26 -19.83 3.27
CA ALA A 141 -11.33 -19.01 2.67
C ALA A 141 -12.10 -18.15 3.69
N THR A 142 -11.95 -18.45 4.99
CA THR A 142 -12.60 -17.74 6.11
C THR A 142 -11.62 -17.29 7.20
N PHE A 143 -10.33 -17.64 7.10
CA PHE A 143 -9.33 -17.36 8.11
C PHE A 143 -8.92 -15.89 8.12
N ASN A 144 -9.51 -15.10 9.01
CA ASN A 144 -9.07 -13.74 9.28
C ASN A 144 -7.93 -13.76 10.34
N PRO A 145 -6.68 -13.38 10.00
CA PRO A 145 -5.54 -13.44 10.90
C PRO A 145 -5.58 -12.42 12.06
N VAL A 146 -6.27 -11.29 11.94
CA VAL A 146 -6.35 -10.29 13.03
C VAL A 146 -7.50 -10.51 14.01
N ALA A 147 -8.39 -11.45 13.70
CA ALA A 147 -9.35 -11.98 14.66
C ALA A 147 -8.74 -13.06 15.58
N GLN A 148 -7.46 -13.42 15.40
CA GLN A 148 -6.82 -14.53 16.10
C GLN A 148 -6.12 -14.12 17.41
N PRO A 149 -5.92 -15.08 18.34
CA PRO A 149 -5.06 -14.88 19.50
C PRO A 149 -3.63 -14.46 19.10
N ALA A 150 -2.96 -13.70 19.96
CA ALA A 150 -1.65 -13.09 19.71
C ALA A 150 -0.61 -14.03 19.05
N GLN A 151 -0.45 -15.26 19.56
CA GLN A 151 0.51 -16.23 19.02
C GLN A 151 0.21 -16.59 17.56
N THR A 152 -1.06 -16.86 17.23
CA THR A 152 -1.51 -17.17 15.87
C THR A 152 -1.44 -15.95 14.96
N ALA A 153 -1.78 -14.76 15.47
CA ALA A 153 -1.64 -13.51 14.74
C ALA A 153 -0.16 -13.19 14.40
N MET A 154 0.78 -13.44 15.31
CA MET A 154 2.22 -13.25 15.04
C MET A 154 2.79 -14.31 14.10
N ALA A 155 2.30 -15.55 14.17
CA ALA A 155 2.63 -16.58 13.19
C ALA A 155 2.10 -16.22 11.78
N ALA A 156 0.90 -15.64 11.69
CA ALA A 156 0.36 -15.15 10.43
C ALA A 156 1.19 -13.97 9.89
N ALA A 157 1.51 -12.99 10.74
CA ALA A 157 2.36 -11.86 10.42
C ALA A 157 3.79 -12.29 9.99
N ALA A 158 4.33 -13.36 10.57
CA ALA A 158 5.62 -13.93 10.16
C ALA A 158 5.57 -14.48 8.74
N ALA A 159 4.51 -15.20 8.36
CA ALA A 159 4.31 -15.69 7.01
C ALA A 159 4.22 -14.53 6.00
N ALA A 160 3.40 -13.53 6.32
CA ALA A 160 3.23 -12.34 5.51
C ALA A 160 4.54 -11.55 5.34
N LYS A 161 5.30 -11.33 6.42
CA LYS A 161 6.60 -10.63 6.38
C LYS A 161 7.59 -11.31 5.44
N ILE A 162 7.61 -12.65 5.37
CA ILE A 162 8.46 -13.38 4.41
C ILE A 162 8.07 -13.00 2.96
N LEU A 163 6.78 -13.03 2.63
CA LEU A 163 6.31 -12.73 1.28
C LEU A 163 6.49 -11.26 0.89
N ASN A 164 6.12 -10.35 1.79
CA ASN A 164 6.22 -8.91 1.61
C ASN A 164 7.68 -8.46 1.46
N ASP A 165 8.63 -8.97 2.27
CA ASP A 165 10.05 -8.59 2.15
C ASP A 165 10.70 -9.03 0.84
N ILE A 166 10.31 -10.21 0.33
CA ILE A 166 10.83 -10.69 -0.96
C ILE A 166 10.23 -9.87 -2.11
N ALA A 167 8.94 -9.51 -2.03
CA ALA A 167 8.31 -8.62 -2.99
C ALA A 167 8.92 -7.21 -2.98
N GLU A 168 9.12 -6.60 -1.82
CA GLU A 168 9.84 -5.31 -1.67
C GLU A 168 11.27 -5.40 -2.21
N THR A 169 12.00 -6.48 -1.93
CA THR A 169 13.36 -6.70 -2.45
C THR A 169 13.37 -6.77 -3.96
N SER A 170 12.40 -7.46 -4.58
CA SER A 170 12.27 -7.50 -6.03
C SER A 170 11.95 -6.13 -6.63
N VAL A 171 11.06 -5.34 -6.02
CA VAL A 171 10.69 -4.01 -6.52
C VAL A 171 11.88 -3.05 -6.44
N ALA A 172 12.60 -3.06 -5.31
CA ALA A 172 13.80 -2.25 -5.14
C ALA A 172 14.92 -2.64 -6.15
N ALA A 173 14.99 -3.91 -6.56
CA ALA A 173 15.88 -4.39 -7.61
C ALA A 173 15.39 -4.10 -9.05
N GLY A 174 14.29 -3.36 -9.23
CA GLY A 174 13.70 -3.02 -10.53
C GLY A 174 12.85 -4.13 -11.17
N GLY A 175 12.43 -5.13 -10.40
CA GLY A 175 11.53 -6.20 -10.84
C GLY A 175 10.07 -5.98 -10.45
N SER A 176 9.22 -6.99 -10.73
CA SER A 176 7.81 -7.00 -10.33
C SER A 176 7.63 -7.62 -8.95
N GLY A 177 7.03 -6.85 -8.03
CA GLY A 177 6.62 -7.32 -6.70
C GLY A 177 5.51 -8.38 -6.76
N GLU A 178 4.61 -8.31 -7.75
CA GLU A 178 3.55 -9.31 -7.93
C GLU A 178 4.11 -10.68 -8.33
N ILE A 179 5.07 -10.72 -9.27
CA ILE A 179 5.72 -11.98 -9.66
C ILE A 179 6.48 -12.56 -8.46
N ALA A 180 7.23 -11.72 -7.74
CA ALA A 180 7.96 -12.13 -6.56
C ALA A 180 7.04 -12.69 -5.47
N PHE A 181 5.98 -11.96 -5.11
CA PHE A 181 5.00 -12.37 -4.09
C PHE A 181 4.34 -13.71 -4.44
N ARG A 182 3.87 -13.88 -5.69
CA ARG A 182 3.22 -15.12 -6.14
C ARG A 182 4.16 -16.33 -6.11
N GLU A 183 5.35 -16.21 -6.70
CA GLU A 183 6.29 -17.34 -6.74
C GLU A 183 6.86 -17.66 -5.35
N SER A 184 7.01 -16.66 -4.46
CA SER A 184 7.31 -16.89 -3.05
C SER A 184 6.15 -17.53 -2.29
N ALA A 185 4.89 -17.11 -2.49
CA ALA A 185 3.73 -17.70 -1.84
C ALA A 185 3.59 -19.20 -2.19
N LYS A 186 3.77 -19.51 -3.48
CA LYS A 186 3.83 -20.89 -4.00
C LYS A 186 4.99 -21.68 -3.40
N ASN A 187 6.21 -21.15 -3.42
CA ASN A 187 7.38 -21.89 -2.94
C ASN A 187 7.35 -22.09 -1.42
N LEU A 188 6.99 -21.08 -0.64
CA LEU A 188 6.83 -21.16 0.82
C LEU A 188 5.84 -22.27 1.20
N THR A 189 4.68 -22.29 0.55
CA THR A 189 3.65 -23.32 0.76
C THR A 189 4.19 -24.73 0.48
N GLN A 190 4.85 -24.92 -0.66
CA GLN A 190 5.41 -26.21 -1.06
C GLN A 190 6.56 -26.68 -0.15
N GLU A 191 7.38 -25.77 0.35
CA GLU A 191 8.47 -26.10 1.28
C GLU A 191 7.94 -26.45 2.68
N ILE A 192 6.90 -25.76 3.17
CA ILE A 192 6.26 -26.07 4.45
C ILE A 192 5.49 -27.40 4.37
N LEU A 193 4.80 -27.70 3.26
CA LEU A 193 4.12 -28.99 3.06
C LEU A 193 5.10 -30.18 3.12
N LYS A 194 6.34 -30.01 2.63
CA LYS A 194 7.39 -31.04 2.77
C LYS A 194 7.77 -31.27 4.23
N GLN A 195 7.72 -30.26 5.08
CA GLN A 195 7.99 -30.41 6.51
C GLN A 195 6.80 -31.03 7.26
N SER A 196 5.57 -30.62 6.94
CA SER A 196 4.34 -31.13 7.58
C SER A 196 4.17 -32.65 7.45
N GLN A 197 4.70 -33.24 6.37
CA GLN A 197 4.68 -34.68 6.12
C GLN A 197 5.71 -35.48 6.93
N ASN A 198 6.76 -34.82 7.45
CA ASN A 198 7.92 -35.48 8.06
C ASN A 198 8.14 -35.12 9.54
N THR A 199 7.63 -33.97 10.01
CA THR A 199 7.88 -33.44 11.36
C THR A 199 6.62 -32.80 11.93
N ALA A 200 6.24 -33.20 13.14
CA ALA A 200 5.19 -32.52 13.90
C ALA A 200 5.78 -31.34 14.70
N TYR A 201 5.30 -30.13 14.41
CA TYR A 201 5.72 -28.91 15.12
C TYR A 201 4.75 -28.62 16.28
N GLY A 202 5.28 -28.51 17.50
CA GLY A 202 4.46 -28.30 18.71
C GLY A 202 3.87 -26.90 18.89
N SER A 203 4.33 -25.92 18.10
CA SER A 203 3.86 -24.53 18.15
C SER A 203 3.77 -23.92 16.74
N SER A 204 4.90 -23.77 16.06
CA SER A 204 5.01 -23.27 14.69
C SER A 204 6.39 -23.58 14.12
N ILE A 205 6.46 -23.91 12.84
CA ILE A 205 7.71 -24.02 12.07
C ILE A 205 8.56 -22.75 12.13
N PHE A 206 7.95 -21.57 12.30
CA PHE A 206 8.67 -20.30 12.41
C PHE A 206 9.57 -20.21 13.65
N SER A 207 9.36 -21.07 14.66
CA SER A 207 10.25 -21.17 15.84
C SER A 207 11.51 -22.02 15.60
N ASP A 208 11.54 -22.84 14.55
CA ASP A 208 12.73 -23.59 14.14
C ASP A 208 13.58 -22.72 13.19
N THR A 209 14.49 -21.94 13.77
CA THR A 209 15.37 -21.02 13.04
C THR A 209 16.26 -21.72 12.00
N THR A 210 16.56 -23.02 12.20
CA THR A 210 17.42 -23.79 11.29
C THR A 210 16.64 -24.24 10.06
N VAL A 211 15.42 -24.76 10.25
CA VAL A 211 14.56 -25.15 9.14
C VAL A 211 14.04 -23.92 8.38
N ILE A 212 13.56 -22.90 9.10
CA ILE A 212 12.92 -21.75 8.44
C ILE A 212 13.90 -20.89 7.66
N SER A 213 15.15 -20.70 8.11
CA SER A 213 16.15 -19.94 7.36
C SER A 213 16.47 -20.58 5.99
N GLY A 214 16.56 -21.91 5.94
CA GLY A 214 16.71 -22.65 4.69
C GLY A 214 15.48 -22.52 3.78
N ILE A 215 14.26 -22.56 4.33
CA ILE A 215 13.02 -22.35 3.58
C ILE A 215 12.95 -20.93 3.02
N ILE A 216 13.24 -19.90 3.84
CA ILE A 216 13.24 -18.50 3.44
C ILE A 216 14.29 -18.28 2.35
N GLN A 217 15.49 -18.86 2.44
CA GLN A 217 16.51 -18.73 1.40
C GLN A 217 16.02 -19.27 0.05
N ARG A 218 15.38 -20.45 0.03
CA ARG A 218 14.80 -21.01 -1.20
C ARG A 218 13.63 -20.17 -1.72
N THR A 219 12.78 -19.69 -0.83
CA THR A 219 11.60 -18.85 -1.14
C THR A 219 12.02 -17.49 -1.73
N ALA A 220 13.02 -16.84 -1.14
CA ALA A 220 13.62 -15.60 -1.64
C ALA A 220 14.31 -15.84 -2.99
N ARG A 221 15.06 -16.94 -3.12
CA ARG A 221 15.71 -17.28 -4.38
C ARG A 221 14.73 -17.48 -5.53
N ARG A 222 13.54 -18.04 -5.27
CA ARG A 222 12.43 -18.16 -6.23
C ARG A 222 11.73 -16.85 -6.51
N GLY A 223 11.42 -16.06 -5.49
CA GLY A 223 10.82 -14.73 -5.67
C GLY A 223 11.73 -13.74 -6.42
N LEU A 224 13.02 -14.05 -6.60
CA LEU A 224 13.99 -13.24 -7.34
C LEU A 224 14.41 -13.87 -8.69
N ASP A 225 13.82 -15.00 -9.11
CA ASP A 225 14.23 -15.71 -10.34
C ASP A 225 14.01 -14.87 -11.61
N HIS A 226 12.95 -14.04 -11.65
CA HIS A 226 12.56 -13.20 -12.80
C HIS A 226 13.46 -11.98 -13.03
N LEU A 227 14.33 -11.60 -12.08
CA LEU A 227 15.24 -10.46 -12.22
C LEU A 227 16.30 -10.73 -13.30
N SER A 228 16.04 -10.36 -14.54
CA SER A 228 16.95 -10.58 -15.68
C SER A 228 18.23 -9.73 -15.60
N SER A 229 18.23 -8.67 -14.80
CA SER A 229 19.38 -7.81 -14.50
C SER A 229 20.42 -8.47 -13.59
N TRP A 230 20.07 -9.55 -12.87
CA TRP A 230 20.96 -10.24 -11.93
C TRP A 230 21.38 -11.61 -12.45
N SER A 231 22.68 -11.91 -12.31
CA SER A 231 23.21 -13.25 -12.49
C SER A 231 22.67 -14.22 -11.43
N ALA A 232 22.79 -15.53 -11.69
CA ALA A 232 22.40 -16.56 -10.71
C ALA A 232 23.09 -16.36 -9.36
N ASN A 233 24.39 -16.09 -9.36
CA ASN A 233 25.18 -15.85 -8.13
C ASN A 233 24.69 -14.61 -7.35
N GLN A 234 24.32 -13.53 -8.03
CA GLN A 234 23.76 -12.35 -7.36
C GLN A 234 22.40 -12.65 -6.73
N LYS A 235 21.56 -13.47 -7.38
CA LYS A 235 20.27 -13.94 -6.81
C LYS A 235 20.48 -14.86 -5.61
N ASP A 236 21.46 -15.76 -5.66
CA ASP A 236 21.83 -16.64 -4.54
C ASP A 236 22.36 -15.84 -3.34
N ASN A 237 23.18 -14.81 -3.60
CA ASN A 237 23.71 -13.91 -2.58
C ASN A 237 22.64 -12.99 -1.97
N ALA A 238 21.75 -12.42 -2.78
CA ALA A 238 20.59 -11.67 -2.29
C ALA A 238 19.67 -12.54 -1.43
N ALA A 239 19.39 -13.77 -1.86
CA ALA A 239 18.61 -14.73 -1.09
C ALA A 239 19.29 -15.13 0.25
N SER A 240 20.62 -15.17 0.29
CA SER A 240 21.38 -15.37 1.53
C SER A 240 21.20 -14.21 2.52
N ILE A 241 21.34 -12.95 2.06
CA ILE A 241 21.11 -11.76 2.90
C ILE A 241 19.65 -11.72 3.39
N ALA A 242 18.70 -11.99 2.48
CA ALA A 242 17.27 -12.05 2.78
C ALA A 242 16.96 -13.11 3.84
N SER A 243 17.52 -14.32 3.72
CA SER A 243 17.36 -15.39 4.70
C SER A 243 17.72 -14.94 6.12
N HIS A 244 18.89 -14.34 6.32
CA HIS A 244 19.35 -13.93 7.65
C HIS A 244 18.48 -12.81 8.24
N GLY A 245 18.17 -11.78 7.44
CA GLY A 245 17.35 -10.66 7.88
C GLY A 245 15.90 -11.05 8.17
N ILE A 246 15.23 -11.73 7.23
CA ILE A 246 13.84 -12.17 7.38
C ILE A 246 13.71 -13.19 8.52
N THR A 247 14.65 -14.14 8.68
CA THR A 247 14.63 -15.06 9.84
C THR A 247 14.72 -14.31 11.17
N THR A 248 15.56 -13.27 11.24
CA THR A 248 15.67 -12.41 12.43
C THR A 248 14.37 -11.63 12.69
N SER A 249 13.74 -11.09 11.64
CA SER A 249 12.43 -10.42 11.73
C SER A 249 11.33 -11.39 12.18
N VAL A 250 11.24 -12.58 11.60
CA VAL A 250 10.29 -13.65 11.98
C VAL A 250 10.46 -14.03 13.45
N GLY A 251 11.68 -14.32 13.90
CA GLY A 251 11.97 -14.61 15.31
C GLY A 251 11.57 -13.45 16.22
N THR A 252 11.78 -12.19 15.80
CA THR A 252 11.36 -10.99 16.53
C THR A 252 9.83 -10.87 16.62
N LEU A 253 9.09 -11.13 15.53
CA LEU A 253 7.62 -11.09 15.49
C LEU A 253 6.99 -12.08 16.48
N LEU A 254 7.51 -13.31 16.56
CA LEU A 254 7.00 -14.33 17.48
C LEU A 254 7.13 -13.97 18.97
N THR A 255 7.92 -12.95 19.33
CA THR A 255 8.03 -12.44 20.73
C THR A 255 6.98 -11.38 21.08
N LYS A 256 6.26 -10.83 20.10
CA LYS A 256 5.34 -9.70 20.27
C LYS A 256 3.98 -10.15 20.76
N LYS A 257 3.30 -9.30 21.53
CA LYS A 257 1.98 -9.63 22.12
C LYS A 257 0.80 -9.18 21.25
N ASN A 258 1.02 -8.34 20.24
CA ASN A 258 0.00 -7.73 19.40
C ASN A 258 0.65 -7.04 18.18
N MET A 259 -0.18 -6.67 17.19
CA MET A 259 0.29 -5.98 15.97
C MET A 259 0.94 -4.62 16.23
N ALA A 260 0.55 -3.89 17.30
CA ALA A 260 1.16 -2.59 17.62
C ALA A 260 2.62 -2.74 18.09
N GLU A 261 2.94 -3.75 18.90
CA GLU A 261 4.32 -4.11 19.29
C GLU A 261 5.14 -4.69 18.13
N ALA A 262 4.47 -5.26 17.12
CA ALA A 262 5.06 -5.82 15.91
C ALA A 262 5.28 -4.80 14.79
N ALA A 263 4.61 -3.65 14.83
CA ALA A 263 4.54 -2.69 13.74
C ALA A 263 5.92 -2.26 13.22
N ASP A 264 6.88 -2.02 14.11
CA ASP A 264 8.22 -1.57 13.74
C ASP A 264 9.05 -2.68 13.09
N THR A 265 8.78 -3.95 13.42
CA THR A 265 9.37 -5.10 12.75
C THR A 265 8.72 -5.32 11.39
N LEU A 266 7.40 -5.16 11.26
CA LEU A 266 6.66 -5.30 9.99
C LEU A 266 7.05 -4.20 8.98
N ARG A 267 7.21 -2.95 9.43
CA ARG A 267 7.67 -1.80 8.62
C ARG A 267 9.14 -1.87 8.20
N ASN A 268 9.93 -2.79 8.76
CA ASN A 268 11.37 -2.78 8.62
C ASN A 268 11.81 -3.27 7.21
N GLY A 269 12.15 -2.32 6.34
CA GLY A 269 12.67 -2.54 4.99
C GLY A 269 14.20 -2.65 4.92
N ALA A 270 14.89 -3.00 6.01
CA ALA A 270 16.36 -3.08 5.98
C ALA A 270 16.90 -4.20 5.10
N VAL A 271 16.14 -5.29 4.90
CA VAL A 271 16.50 -6.38 4.00
C VAL A 271 16.58 -5.89 2.56
N SER A 272 15.47 -5.34 2.05
CA SER A 272 15.37 -4.82 0.69
C SER A 272 16.31 -3.64 0.46
N THR A 273 16.48 -2.76 1.46
CA THR A 273 17.48 -1.68 1.42
C THR A 273 18.89 -2.25 1.24
N LEU A 274 19.38 -3.04 2.20
CA LEU A 274 20.77 -3.50 2.25
C LEU A 274 21.16 -4.32 1.00
N ILE A 275 20.26 -5.16 0.50
CA ILE A 275 20.50 -5.95 -0.73
C ILE A 275 20.80 -5.04 -1.94
N ASN A 276 20.20 -3.86 -2.01
CA ASN A 276 20.40 -2.92 -3.12
C ASN A 276 21.62 -1.97 -2.93
N GLN A 277 22.17 -1.85 -1.71
CA GLN A 277 23.40 -1.08 -1.45
C GLN A 277 24.68 -1.92 -1.62
N VAL A 278 24.54 -3.24 -1.71
CA VAL A 278 25.65 -4.21 -1.66
C VAL A 278 26.04 -4.65 -3.06
N ASP A 279 27.34 -4.69 -3.36
CA ASP A 279 27.84 -5.42 -4.53
C ASP A 279 27.63 -6.93 -4.30
N LEU A 280 26.50 -7.44 -4.78
CA LEU A 280 26.10 -8.84 -4.73
C LEU A 280 27.05 -9.78 -5.51
N SER A 281 27.97 -9.23 -6.31
CA SER A 281 29.02 -9.97 -7.02
C SER A 281 30.24 -10.24 -6.12
N ASN A 282 30.40 -9.47 -5.05
CA ASN A 282 31.55 -9.53 -4.14
C ASN A 282 31.17 -10.27 -2.85
N GLN A 283 31.70 -11.48 -2.67
CA GLN A 283 31.38 -12.31 -1.51
C GLN A 283 31.74 -11.66 -0.16
N GLN A 284 32.79 -10.83 -0.09
CA GLN A 284 33.12 -10.14 1.15
C GLN A 284 32.08 -9.07 1.49
N SER A 285 31.61 -8.31 0.50
CA SER A 285 30.50 -7.35 0.66
C SER A 285 29.23 -8.06 1.14
N VAL A 286 28.91 -9.22 0.56
CA VAL A 286 27.78 -10.06 0.96
C VAL A 286 27.93 -10.60 2.40
N ASN A 287 29.11 -11.07 2.79
CA ASN A 287 29.37 -11.55 4.16
C ASN A 287 29.26 -10.43 5.20
N ASN A 288 29.73 -9.22 4.86
CA ASN A 288 29.57 -8.03 5.69
C ASN A 288 28.08 -7.65 5.83
N ALA A 289 27.33 -7.72 4.73
CA ALA A 289 25.89 -7.47 4.71
C ALA A 289 25.10 -8.47 5.57
N VAL A 290 25.38 -9.77 5.44
CA VAL A 290 24.81 -10.83 6.30
C VAL A 290 25.08 -10.55 7.79
N SER A 291 26.27 -10.06 8.12
CA SER A 291 26.63 -9.70 9.50
C SER A 291 25.87 -8.46 10.01
N ALA A 292 25.56 -7.51 9.14
CA ALA A 292 24.89 -6.25 9.47
C ALA A 292 23.35 -6.37 9.52
N VAL A 293 22.74 -7.20 8.67
CA VAL A 293 21.28 -7.22 8.45
C VAL A 293 20.50 -7.55 9.72
N SER A 294 20.99 -8.49 10.54
CA SER A 294 20.31 -8.88 11.79
C SER A 294 20.23 -7.74 12.81
N ALA A 295 21.21 -6.83 12.87
CA ALA A 295 21.12 -5.64 13.71
C ALA A 295 20.16 -4.59 13.10
N ALA A 296 20.21 -4.41 11.78
CA ALA A 296 19.38 -3.45 11.05
C ALA A 296 17.86 -3.76 11.16
N VAL A 297 17.48 -5.04 11.13
CA VAL A 297 16.06 -5.45 11.24
C VAL A 297 15.50 -5.41 12.67
N GLN A 298 16.37 -5.38 13.69
CA GLN A 298 15.97 -5.26 15.10
C GLN A 298 15.81 -3.80 15.55
N ALA A 299 16.51 -2.86 14.91
CA ALA A 299 16.31 -1.42 15.13
C ALA A 299 15.13 -0.90 14.30
N ALA A 300 14.25 -0.10 14.90
CA ALA A 300 13.15 0.56 14.18
C ALA A 300 13.70 1.46 13.06
N GLN A 301 13.15 1.32 11.86
CA GLN A 301 13.53 2.13 10.70
C GLN A 301 12.38 3.07 10.32
N TYR A 302 12.67 4.38 10.22
CA TYR A 302 11.65 5.40 9.99
C TYR A 302 12.20 6.68 9.36
N ILE A 303 11.29 7.41 8.72
CA ILE A 303 11.48 8.80 8.29
C ILE A 303 10.96 9.69 9.42
N TYR A 304 11.61 10.81 9.69
CA TYR A 304 11.19 11.76 10.71
C TYR A 304 11.36 13.21 10.26
N VAL A 305 10.55 14.10 10.82
CA VAL A 305 10.72 15.55 10.64
C VAL A 305 11.86 16.01 11.54
N ALA A 306 12.92 16.56 10.95
CA ALA A 306 14.09 17.00 11.70
C ALA A 306 13.72 18.12 12.69
N GLN A 307 14.10 17.92 13.95
CA GLN A 307 13.84 18.86 15.06
C GLN A 307 12.34 19.13 15.32
N ASP A 308 11.43 18.33 14.74
CA ASP A 308 9.98 18.55 14.77
C ASP A 308 9.58 19.98 14.37
N GLN A 309 10.23 20.49 13.33
CA GLN A 309 10.03 21.84 12.81
C GLN A 309 9.56 21.85 11.36
N MET A 310 8.90 22.95 10.99
CA MET A 310 8.56 23.32 9.62
C MET A 310 9.03 24.74 9.33
N LEU A 311 9.38 25.01 8.08
CA LEU A 311 9.85 26.31 7.60
C LEU A 311 8.85 26.86 6.58
N ILE A 312 8.32 28.06 6.79
CA ILE A 312 7.42 28.73 5.86
C ILE A 312 8.13 29.95 5.29
N THR A 313 8.32 29.99 3.96
CA THR A 313 8.99 31.10 3.28
C THR A 313 7.94 31.91 2.51
N PRO A 314 7.66 33.16 2.90
CA PRO A 314 6.90 34.09 2.08
C PRO A 314 7.65 34.48 0.79
N SER A 315 6.92 34.94 -0.22
CA SER A 315 7.50 35.58 -1.42
C SER A 315 8.15 36.93 -1.13
N GLN A 316 7.77 37.59 -0.04
CA GLN A 316 8.33 38.85 0.47
C GLN A 316 8.38 38.80 2.01
N GLY A 317 9.56 39.03 2.58
CA GLY A 317 9.80 38.98 4.03
C GLY A 317 10.71 37.82 4.47
N PRO A 318 10.99 37.68 5.78
CA PRO A 318 11.79 36.59 6.32
C PRO A 318 11.01 35.27 6.32
N ALA A 319 11.74 34.15 6.24
CA ALA A 319 11.17 32.83 6.48
C ALA A 319 10.87 32.62 7.98
N ILE A 320 9.85 31.80 8.26
CA ILE A 320 9.29 31.55 9.58
C ILE A 320 9.51 30.08 9.92
N THR A 321 10.35 29.79 10.91
CA THR A 321 10.49 28.45 11.49
C THR A 321 9.47 28.28 12.61
N ALA A 322 8.67 27.23 12.56
CA ALA A 322 7.70 26.87 13.60
C ALA A 322 7.85 25.40 14.02
N THR A 323 7.45 25.06 15.24
CA THR A 323 7.39 23.64 15.65
C THR A 323 6.10 22.99 15.15
N LEU A 324 6.12 21.67 14.95
CA LEU A 324 4.91 20.90 14.66
C LEU A 324 3.88 21.04 15.80
N ALA A 325 4.34 21.13 17.05
CA ALA A 325 3.47 21.32 18.21
C ALA A 325 2.74 22.68 18.20
N ASP A 326 3.41 23.77 17.77
CA ASP A 326 2.77 25.08 17.60
C ASP A 326 1.71 25.01 16.49
N PHE A 327 2.06 24.41 15.34
CA PHE A 327 1.16 24.22 14.20
C PHE A 327 -0.11 23.46 14.57
N THR A 328 0.00 22.35 15.32
CA THR A 328 -1.16 21.54 15.74
C THR A 328 -2.00 22.21 16.83
N SER A 329 -1.38 22.95 17.75
CA SER A 329 -2.03 23.38 19.00
C SER A 329 -2.57 24.80 18.96
N ASN A 330 -1.72 25.75 18.55
CA ASN A 330 -2.03 27.19 18.55
C ASN A 330 -2.28 27.74 17.14
N GLY A 331 -1.85 27.02 16.11
CA GLY A 331 -1.80 27.50 14.74
C GLY A 331 -0.64 28.45 14.48
N LEU A 332 -0.36 28.68 13.20
CA LEU A 332 0.73 29.55 12.75
C LEU A 332 0.20 30.92 12.35
N ASN A 333 0.70 31.95 13.01
CA ASN A 333 0.38 33.33 12.72
C ASN A 333 1.16 33.80 11.48
N LEU A 334 0.47 33.89 10.35
CA LEU A 334 0.96 34.35 9.05
C LEU A 334 0.33 35.70 8.66
N ARG A 335 -0.12 36.49 9.63
CA ARG A 335 -0.90 37.71 9.38
C ARG A 335 -0.20 38.70 8.44
N GLY A 336 -0.94 39.13 7.41
CA GLY A 336 -0.40 40.00 6.36
C GLY A 336 0.27 39.25 5.21
N GLN A 337 0.20 37.92 5.20
CA GLN A 337 0.41 37.06 4.04
C GLN A 337 -0.96 36.59 3.51
N THR A 338 -0.97 35.95 2.35
CA THR A 338 -2.09 35.18 1.79
C THR A 338 -1.57 33.81 1.39
N LEU A 339 -2.46 32.86 1.05
CA LEU A 339 -2.01 31.61 0.44
C LEU A 339 -1.17 31.90 -0.82
N SER A 340 -1.65 32.78 -1.70
CA SER A 340 -0.93 33.20 -2.91
C SER A 340 0.44 33.87 -2.66
N SER A 341 0.68 34.48 -1.50
CA SER A 341 1.96 35.14 -1.20
C SER A 341 3.02 34.21 -0.61
N LEU A 342 2.71 32.95 -0.27
CA LEU A 342 3.70 31.97 0.18
C LEU A 342 4.56 31.45 -0.99
N ALA A 343 5.87 31.35 -0.78
CA ALA A 343 6.80 30.76 -1.75
C ALA A 343 7.05 29.26 -1.47
N SER A 344 7.19 28.87 -0.21
CA SER A 344 7.32 27.46 0.19
C SER A 344 6.75 27.18 1.59
N ILE A 345 6.30 25.94 1.79
CA ILE A 345 6.13 25.32 3.10
C ILE A 345 7.03 24.08 3.12
N GLU A 346 7.92 23.99 4.09
CA GLU A 346 9.00 23.01 4.16
C GLU A 346 8.94 22.18 5.46
N LEU A 347 9.12 20.86 5.32
CA LEU A 347 9.16 19.87 6.39
C LEU A 347 10.50 19.12 6.28
N PRO A 348 11.60 19.59 6.87
CA PRO A 348 12.93 18.99 6.67
C PRO A 348 12.97 17.51 7.10
N LEU A 349 12.80 16.57 6.15
CA LEU A 349 12.80 15.14 6.48
C LEU A 349 14.21 14.57 6.58
N ARG A 350 14.42 13.75 7.60
CA ARG A 350 15.56 12.85 7.75
C ARG A 350 15.09 11.40 7.86
N SER A 351 16.03 10.47 7.81
CA SER A 351 15.78 9.04 7.91
C SER A 351 16.83 8.32 8.74
N THR A 352 16.44 7.19 9.31
CA THR A 352 17.41 6.19 9.78
C THR A 352 18.10 5.51 8.58
N ALA A 353 19.23 4.84 8.84
CA ALA A 353 20.09 4.25 7.82
C ALA A 353 19.34 3.33 6.84
N PHE A 354 18.30 2.62 7.29
CA PHE A 354 17.56 1.64 6.48
C PHE A 354 16.05 1.90 6.37
N ALA A 355 15.59 3.14 6.62
CA ALA A 355 14.18 3.50 6.43
C ALA A 355 13.72 3.54 4.97
N LEU A 356 14.67 3.73 4.06
CA LEU A 356 14.48 3.90 2.62
C LEU A 356 15.58 3.14 1.86
N PRO A 357 15.22 2.39 0.81
CA PRO A 357 16.18 1.75 -0.09
C PRO A 357 17.03 2.77 -0.83
N GLU A 358 18.18 2.34 -1.35
CA GLU A 358 18.95 3.18 -2.27
C GLU A 358 18.20 3.35 -3.60
N GLY A 359 17.98 4.62 -3.98
CA GLY A 359 17.19 4.98 -5.15
C GLY A 359 16.04 5.92 -4.78
N ARG A 360 14.90 5.71 -5.43
CA ARG A 360 13.70 6.54 -5.33
C ARG A 360 12.51 5.71 -4.86
N THR A 361 11.95 6.07 -3.71
CA THR A 361 10.72 5.48 -3.18
C THR A 361 9.54 6.30 -3.67
N GLU A 362 8.57 5.67 -4.33
CA GLU A 362 7.36 6.35 -4.78
C GLU A 362 6.35 6.52 -3.63
N PHE A 363 5.68 7.67 -3.57
CA PHE A 363 4.68 8.01 -2.56
C PHE A 363 3.68 9.05 -3.10
N ALA A 364 2.56 9.23 -2.38
CA ALA A 364 1.55 10.24 -2.71
C ALA A 364 1.51 11.37 -1.67
N LEU A 365 1.34 12.60 -2.14
CA LEU A 365 1.37 13.82 -1.33
C LEU A 365 0.05 14.57 -1.45
N GLY A 366 -0.71 14.67 -0.36
CA GLY A 366 -1.95 15.44 -0.28
C GLY A 366 -1.83 16.70 0.56
N LEU A 367 -2.53 17.75 0.13
CA LEU A 367 -2.72 19.02 0.81
C LEU A 367 -4.21 19.41 0.76
N THR A 368 -4.83 19.60 1.93
CA THR A 368 -6.17 20.19 2.08
C THR A 368 -6.06 21.49 2.85
N VAL A 369 -6.69 22.54 2.33
CA VAL A 369 -6.89 23.84 2.99
C VAL A 369 -8.38 24.11 3.07
N THR A 370 -8.93 24.32 4.27
CA THR A 370 -10.35 24.62 4.47
C THR A 370 -10.49 25.92 5.26
N ASP A 371 -11.29 26.85 4.77
CA ASP A 371 -11.65 28.08 5.50
C ASP A 371 -12.61 27.74 6.65
N ARG A 372 -12.32 28.22 7.86
CA ARG A 372 -13.13 27.89 9.06
C ARG A 372 -14.45 28.66 9.14
N GLN A 373 -14.59 29.74 8.36
CA GLN A 373 -15.74 30.66 8.40
C GLN A 373 -16.59 30.60 7.12
N SER A 374 -16.11 29.98 6.04
CA SER A 374 -16.84 29.86 4.78
C SER A 374 -16.77 28.45 4.16
N LEU A 375 -17.40 28.25 3.00
CA LEU A 375 -17.35 26.99 2.26
C LEU A 375 -16.14 26.91 1.30
N LYS A 376 -15.14 27.78 1.47
CA LYS A 376 -13.90 27.76 0.68
C LYS A 376 -13.06 26.52 1.04
N LYS A 377 -12.65 25.79 0.01
CA LYS A 377 -11.84 24.58 0.15
C LYS A 377 -10.88 24.46 -1.03
N LEU A 378 -9.66 24.01 -0.76
CA LEU A 378 -8.68 23.59 -1.76
C LEU A 378 -8.19 22.20 -1.36
N GLU A 379 -8.18 21.27 -2.31
CA GLU A 379 -7.63 19.93 -2.18
C GLU A 379 -6.68 19.69 -3.35
N VAL A 380 -5.47 19.23 -3.04
CA VAL A 380 -4.43 18.95 -4.02
C VAL A 380 -3.79 17.63 -3.65
N LEU A 381 -3.66 16.73 -4.62
CA LEU A 381 -3.02 15.45 -4.47
C LEU A 381 -2.04 15.28 -5.63
N LEU A 382 -0.77 15.11 -5.31
CA LEU A 382 0.27 14.76 -6.27
C LEU A 382 0.61 13.29 -6.06
N ASP A 383 0.25 12.47 -7.04
CA ASP A 383 0.54 11.04 -7.08
C ASP A 383 1.87 10.78 -7.80
N ARG A 384 2.50 9.65 -7.46
CA ARG A 384 3.78 9.17 -8.00
C ARG A 384 4.96 10.13 -7.79
N VAL A 385 5.00 10.75 -6.61
CA VAL A 385 6.13 11.56 -6.15
C VAL A 385 7.26 10.64 -5.70
N GLN A 386 8.51 11.01 -5.95
CA GLN A 386 9.66 10.18 -5.60
C GLN A 386 10.47 10.80 -4.45
N LEU A 387 10.84 9.98 -3.47
CA LEU A 387 11.68 10.36 -2.32
C LEU A 387 13.04 9.66 -2.43
N GLN A 388 14.13 10.41 -2.33
CA GLN A 388 15.50 9.90 -2.40
C GLN A 388 16.39 10.51 -1.30
N ARG A 389 17.46 9.80 -0.93
CA ARG A 389 18.51 10.33 -0.04
C ARG A 389 19.29 11.44 -0.75
N ASP A 390 19.73 12.45 -0.01
CA ASP A 390 20.66 13.47 -0.52
C ASP A 390 22.06 12.84 -0.71
N PRO A 391 22.68 12.93 -1.90
CA PRO A 391 24.04 12.39 -2.12
C PRO A 391 25.13 13.00 -1.23
N ALA A 392 24.92 14.20 -0.67
CA ALA A 392 25.88 14.89 0.21
C ALA A 392 25.65 14.60 1.71
N ASP A 393 24.43 14.29 2.13
CA ASP A 393 24.08 13.84 3.50
C ASP A 393 23.02 12.73 3.39
N PRO A 394 23.42 11.44 3.39
CA PRO A 394 22.49 10.32 3.23
C PRO A 394 21.40 10.22 4.31
N THR A 395 21.51 10.97 5.41
CA THR A 395 20.45 11.05 6.43
C THR A 395 19.34 12.01 6.04
N ARG A 396 19.64 13.02 5.20
CA ARG A 396 18.66 13.95 4.62
C ARG A 396 17.97 13.33 3.41
N LEU A 397 16.72 13.74 3.22
CA LEU A 397 15.91 13.32 2.09
C LEU A 397 15.62 14.50 1.16
N SER A 398 15.30 14.18 -0.08
CA SER A 398 14.86 15.12 -1.11
C SER A 398 13.74 14.50 -1.93
N ILE A 399 12.80 15.35 -2.35
CA ILE A 399 11.69 14.96 -3.22
C ILE A 399 12.06 15.24 -4.67
N VAL A 400 11.59 14.39 -5.58
CA VAL A 400 11.64 14.55 -7.03
C VAL A 400 10.24 14.30 -7.58
N VAL A 401 9.77 15.18 -8.47
CA VAL A 401 8.50 14.99 -9.20
C VAL A 401 8.82 14.50 -10.61
N PRO A 402 8.67 13.20 -10.92
CA PRO A 402 8.92 12.68 -12.27
C PRO A 402 7.87 13.18 -13.26
N ALA A 403 8.17 13.10 -14.56
CA ALA A 403 7.23 13.49 -15.64
C ALA A 403 5.90 12.72 -15.59
N GLY A 404 5.93 11.47 -15.11
CA GLY A 404 4.77 10.60 -14.93
C GLY A 404 3.97 10.85 -13.64
N ALA A 405 4.35 11.81 -12.80
CA ALA A 405 3.56 12.22 -11.64
C ALA A 405 2.24 12.87 -12.08
N GLN A 406 1.18 12.62 -11.32
CA GLN A 406 -0.18 13.09 -11.64
C GLN A 406 -0.72 14.01 -10.56
N LEU A 407 -1.06 15.25 -10.94
CA LEU A 407 -1.73 16.19 -10.05
C LEU A 407 -3.25 16.07 -10.21
N HIS A 408 -3.92 15.71 -9.13
CA HIS A 408 -5.36 15.83 -8.99
C HIS A 408 -5.65 17.03 -8.10
N ALA A 409 -6.65 17.82 -8.46
CA ALA A 409 -6.99 19.03 -7.71
C ALA A 409 -8.50 19.26 -7.69
N TYR A 410 -8.99 19.82 -6.60
CA TYR A 410 -10.35 20.30 -6.41
C TYR A 410 -10.32 21.61 -5.64
N ALA A 411 -11.17 22.55 -6.03
CA ALA A 411 -11.32 23.85 -5.39
C ALA A 411 -12.79 24.24 -5.34
N ARG A 412 -13.21 24.83 -4.21
CA ARG A 412 -14.55 25.36 -4.00
C ARG A 412 -14.47 26.79 -3.49
N SER A 413 -15.24 27.69 -4.10
CA SER A 413 -15.38 29.08 -3.64
C SER A 413 -16.43 29.22 -2.53
N ALA A 414 -16.41 30.34 -1.80
CA ALA A 414 -17.49 30.69 -0.86
C ALA A 414 -18.87 30.84 -1.54
N SER A 415 -18.91 31.16 -2.84
CA SER A 415 -20.15 31.21 -3.63
C SER A 415 -20.63 29.84 -4.13
N GLY A 416 -19.95 28.74 -3.77
CA GLY A 416 -20.31 27.38 -4.18
C GLY A 416 -19.91 27.01 -5.60
N ILE A 417 -19.02 27.78 -6.25
CA ILE A 417 -18.44 27.38 -7.53
C ILE A 417 -17.39 26.31 -7.25
N GLU A 418 -17.53 25.16 -7.90
CA GLU A 418 -16.61 24.02 -7.78
C GLU A 418 -15.81 23.83 -9.07
N VAL A 419 -14.52 23.55 -8.92
CA VAL A 419 -13.55 23.33 -10.00
C VAL A 419 -12.73 22.12 -9.64
N GLY A 420 -12.44 21.23 -10.58
CA GLY A 420 -11.55 20.11 -10.29
C GLY A 420 -11.15 19.32 -11.53
N THR A 421 -10.24 18.38 -11.34
CA THR A 421 -9.69 17.55 -12.42
C THR A 421 -10.63 16.42 -12.86
N GLU A 422 -11.81 16.26 -12.25
CA GLU A 422 -12.83 15.22 -12.57
C GLU A 422 -12.23 13.80 -12.66
N GLY A 423 -11.25 13.49 -11.78
CA GLY A 423 -10.49 12.24 -11.79
C GLY A 423 -9.33 12.15 -12.81
N GLN A 424 -9.25 13.04 -13.80
CA GLN A 424 -8.19 13.04 -14.83
C GLN A 424 -6.94 13.79 -14.35
N GLY A 425 -5.92 13.07 -13.88
CA GLY A 425 -4.70 13.66 -13.34
C GLY A 425 -3.90 14.47 -14.37
N ILE A 426 -3.42 15.66 -13.99
CA ILE A 426 -2.56 16.50 -14.82
C ILE A 426 -1.13 15.95 -14.76
N VAL A 427 -0.57 15.57 -15.91
CA VAL A 427 0.81 15.03 -16.05
C VAL A 427 1.84 16.13 -16.34
N ASN A 428 3.14 15.78 -16.25
CA ASN A 428 4.28 16.68 -16.52
C ASN A 428 4.37 17.93 -15.62
N VAL A 429 3.76 17.89 -14.44
CA VAL A 429 3.64 19.01 -13.49
C VAL A 429 4.94 19.40 -12.75
N GLY A 430 6.04 18.68 -12.97
CA GLY A 430 7.22 18.72 -12.11
C GLY A 430 7.86 20.10 -11.90
N ALA A 431 8.04 20.90 -12.95
CA ALA A 431 8.62 22.24 -12.83
C ALA A 431 7.63 23.31 -12.31
N ASP A 432 6.32 23.05 -12.45
CA ASP A 432 5.27 24.00 -12.11
C ASP A 432 4.77 23.86 -10.66
N VAL A 433 4.85 22.67 -10.03
CA VAL A 433 4.19 22.40 -8.73
C VAL A 433 5.12 22.29 -7.53
N ILE A 434 6.37 21.82 -7.66
CA ILE A 434 7.31 21.67 -6.53
C ILE A 434 8.71 22.14 -6.93
N GLN A 435 9.32 23.03 -6.12
CA GLN A 435 10.76 23.34 -6.23
C GLN A 435 11.59 22.36 -5.40
N THR A 436 12.44 21.57 -6.05
CA THR A 436 13.34 20.60 -5.42
C THR A 436 14.60 21.29 -4.88
N ALA A 437 14.44 22.10 -3.82
CA ALA A 437 15.51 22.89 -3.21
C ALA A 437 15.99 22.33 -1.85
N GLY A 438 16.60 21.13 -1.84
CA GLY A 438 17.46 20.63 -0.75
C GLY A 438 16.82 20.30 0.62
N ALA A 439 15.62 20.78 0.92
CA ALA A 439 14.78 20.35 2.02
C ALA A 439 13.40 20.01 1.45
N ILE A 440 12.69 19.06 2.07
CA ILE A 440 11.35 18.69 1.62
C ILE A 440 10.48 19.92 1.70
N SER A 441 9.96 20.33 0.54
CA SER A 441 8.96 21.35 0.44
C SER A 441 7.68 20.75 -0.10
N LEU A 442 6.58 21.01 0.60
CA LEU A 442 5.34 21.41 -0.05
C LEU A 442 5.54 22.86 -0.56
N SER A 443 6.53 23.08 -1.44
CA SER A 443 6.59 24.30 -2.26
C SER A 443 5.63 24.13 -3.44
N THR A 444 4.36 23.89 -3.11
CA THR A 444 3.34 24.65 -3.81
C THR A 444 3.64 26.10 -3.46
N SER A 445 4.37 26.82 -4.31
CA SER A 445 4.18 28.28 -4.36
C SER A 445 2.74 28.44 -4.83
N PRO A 446 1.77 28.90 -4.02
CA PRO A 446 0.37 28.80 -4.42
C PRO A 446 0.09 29.70 -5.63
N ALA A 447 0.95 30.69 -5.92
CA ALA A 447 0.99 31.43 -7.19
C ALA A 447 1.30 30.57 -8.44
N ARG A 448 2.13 29.52 -8.37
CA ARG A 448 2.33 28.58 -9.51
C ARG A 448 1.23 27.52 -9.58
N LEU A 449 0.77 27.02 -8.44
CA LEU A 449 -0.42 26.15 -8.39
C LEU A 449 -1.63 26.89 -8.98
N GLN A 450 -1.81 28.16 -8.64
CA GLN A 450 -2.74 29.10 -9.26
C GLN A 450 -2.49 29.18 -10.77
N ALA A 451 -1.28 29.51 -11.23
CA ALA A 451 -0.98 29.58 -12.66
C ALA A 451 -1.30 28.27 -13.42
N LEU A 452 -1.05 27.10 -12.82
CA LEU A 452 -1.39 25.80 -13.41
C LEU A 452 -2.92 25.57 -13.44
N LEU A 453 -3.62 25.82 -12.34
CA LEU A 453 -5.08 25.72 -12.27
C LEU A 453 -5.78 26.74 -13.18
N LEU A 454 -5.25 27.96 -13.30
CA LEU A 454 -5.74 29.00 -14.22
C LEU A 454 -5.52 28.62 -15.70
N ARG A 455 -4.40 27.95 -16.03
CA ARG A 455 -4.16 27.40 -17.38
C ARG A 455 -5.17 26.29 -17.72
N GLN A 456 -5.47 25.43 -16.76
CA GLN A 456 -6.39 24.29 -16.95
C GLN A 456 -7.87 24.70 -16.90
N PHE A 457 -8.22 25.69 -16.08
CA PHE A 457 -9.58 26.15 -15.79
C PHE A 457 -9.74 27.68 -16.00
N PRO A 458 -9.43 28.21 -17.19
CA PRO A 458 -9.40 29.65 -17.44
C PRO A 458 -10.78 30.32 -17.28
N ALA A 459 -11.86 29.57 -17.49
CA ALA A 459 -13.23 30.06 -17.31
C ALA A 459 -13.61 30.31 -15.84
N GLN A 460 -12.83 29.81 -14.88
CA GLN A 460 -13.07 29.92 -13.44
C GLN A 460 -12.02 30.79 -12.72
N ALA A 461 -11.23 31.56 -13.48
CA ALA A 461 -10.09 32.32 -12.98
C ALA A 461 -10.42 33.20 -11.77
N GLN A 462 -11.48 34.00 -11.86
CA GLN A 462 -11.90 34.89 -10.78
C GLN A 462 -12.29 34.14 -9.49
N ALA A 463 -12.81 32.91 -9.59
CA ALA A 463 -13.16 32.10 -8.42
C ALA A 463 -11.91 31.51 -7.74
N LEU A 464 -10.91 31.09 -8.53
CA LEU A 464 -9.60 30.64 -8.05
C LEU A 464 -8.79 31.78 -7.41
N ASP A 465 -8.76 32.95 -8.04
CA ASP A 465 -8.09 34.14 -7.49
C ASP A 465 -8.71 34.58 -6.16
N ASN A 466 -10.04 34.57 -6.06
CA ASN A 466 -10.74 34.89 -4.82
C ASN A 466 -10.50 33.85 -3.71
N LEU A 467 -10.24 32.58 -4.05
CA LEU A 467 -9.90 31.55 -3.08
C LEU A 467 -8.49 31.79 -2.51
N LEU A 468 -7.50 32.04 -3.37
CA LEU A 468 -6.07 32.05 -3.02
C LEU A 468 -5.56 33.39 -2.47
N ASN A 469 -6.24 34.51 -2.76
CA ASN A 469 -5.89 35.84 -2.24
C ASN A 469 -6.68 36.23 -0.96
N THR A 470 -7.45 35.32 -0.37
CA THR A 470 -8.20 35.58 0.88
C THR A 470 -7.29 35.49 2.12
N THR A 471 -7.48 36.41 3.07
CA THR A 471 -6.97 36.34 4.47
C THR A 471 -8.03 35.75 5.41
N GLY A 472 -7.63 35.14 6.52
CA GLY A 472 -8.54 34.46 7.45
C GLY A 472 -7.92 33.28 8.19
N ASP A 473 -8.77 32.56 8.94
CA ASP A 473 -8.38 31.35 9.67
C ASP A 473 -8.68 30.10 8.83
N PHE A 474 -7.66 29.28 8.58
CA PHE A 474 -7.75 28.08 7.76
C PHE A 474 -7.24 26.86 8.52
N ASP A 475 -7.94 25.74 8.37
CA ASP A 475 -7.45 24.42 8.75
C ASP A 475 -6.61 23.85 7.60
N LEU A 476 -5.36 23.48 7.88
CA LEU A 476 -4.43 22.84 6.97
C LEU A 476 -4.27 21.36 7.34
N GLN A 477 -4.38 20.47 6.36
CA GLN A 477 -4.04 19.07 6.51
C GLN A 477 -3.09 18.62 5.41
N ILE A 478 -1.95 18.05 5.81
CA ILE A 478 -0.99 17.37 4.94
C ILE A 478 -1.14 15.88 5.18
N VAL A 479 -1.19 15.07 4.12
CA VAL A 479 -1.22 13.59 4.20
C VAL A 479 -0.15 13.01 3.27
N LEU A 480 0.66 12.10 3.80
CA LEU A 480 1.77 11.46 3.09
C LEU A 480 1.47 9.96 2.92
N GLY A 481 0.84 9.60 1.81
CA GLY A 481 0.44 8.22 1.51
C GLY A 481 1.62 7.34 1.11
N GLY A 482 1.72 6.14 1.69
CA GLY A 482 2.78 5.17 1.40
C GLY A 482 4.10 5.35 2.16
N LEU A 483 4.18 6.31 3.09
CA LEU A 483 5.37 6.55 3.92
C LEU A 483 5.09 6.29 5.41
N VAL A 484 6.15 6.02 6.17
CA VAL A 484 6.12 5.98 7.64
C VAL A 484 6.89 7.19 8.18
N LEU A 485 6.15 8.24 8.56
CA LEU A 485 6.71 9.44 9.21
C LEU A 485 6.48 9.45 10.72
N ARG A 486 7.47 10.01 11.41
CA ARG A 486 7.55 10.15 12.85
C ARG A 486 8.01 11.54 13.28
N GLN A 487 7.85 11.83 14.55
CA GLN A 487 8.58 12.87 15.24
C GLN A 487 10.06 12.47 15.42
N ALA A 488 10.92 13.42 15.76
CA ALA A 488 12.36 13.21 15.89
C ALA A 488 12.76 12.25 17.04
N ASP A 489 11.86 12.02 17.99
CA ASP A 489 11.99 11.05 19.10
C ASP A 489 11.62 9.60 18.70
N GLY A 490 11.06 9.41 17.50
CA GLY A 490 10.53 8.11 17.04
C GLY A 490 9.06 7.85 17.38
N THR A 491 8.31 8.85 17.86
CA THR A 491 6.85 8.79 18.05
C THR A 491 6.13 8.87 16.69
N ALA A 492 5.16 8.00 16.45
CA ALA A 492 4.43 7.96 15.18
C ALA A 492 3.46 9.14 15.03
N LEU A 493 3.39 9.73 13.82
CA LEU A 493 2.40 10.76 13.52
C LEU A 493 0.98 10.15 13.36
N PRO A 494 -0.10 10.92 13.64
CA PRO A 494 -1.47 10.45 13.44
C PRO A 494 -1.75 10.13 11.96
N THR A 495 -2.45 9.02 11.70
CA THR A 495 -2.96 8.71 10.35
C THR A 495 -4.13 9.65 10.00
N GLY A 496 -4.05 10.25 8.82
CA GLY A 496 -5.14 11.01 8.20
C GLY A 496 -5.54 10.42 6.86
N THR A 497 -6.70 10.82 6.37
CA THR A 497 -7.23 10.44 5.05
C THR A 497 -7.70 11.70 4.33
N MET A 498 -7.42 11.76 3.03
CA MET A 498 -7.81 12.85 2.14
C MET A 498 -8.43 12.27 0.87
N HIS A 499 -9.52 12.86 0.40
CA HIS A 499 -10.17 12.51 -0.85
C HIS A 499 -10.28 13.78 -1.69
N VAL A 500 -9.71 13.80 -2.89
CA VAL A 500 -9.94 14.91 -3.83
C VAL A 500 -11.39 14.83 -4.31
N THR A 501 -12.22 15.75 -3.83
CA THR A 501 -13.67 15.76 -4.10
C THR A 501 -13.95 15.75 -5.61
N ARG A 502 -15.08 15.15 -6.03
CA ARG A 502 -15.53 15.04 -7.44
C ARG A 502 -14.72 14.03 -8.28
N SER A 503 -14.72 12.79 -7.80
CA SER A 503 -14.10 11.61 -8.45
C SER A 503 -12.57 11.60 -8.55
N GLY A 504 -11.88 12.40 -7.74
CA GLY A 504 -10.43 12.30 -7.58
C GLY A 504 -10.01 11.16 -6.64
N PRO A 505 -8.71 10.78 -6.65
CA PRO A 505 -8.19 9.72 -5.80
C PRO A 505 -8.30 10.04 -4.30
N THR A 506 -8.24 8.97 -3.50
CA THR A 506 -8.17 9.02 -2.04
C THR A 506 -6.80 8.54 -1.59
N ILE A 507 -6.20 9.20 -0.60
CA ILE A 507 -4.97 8.77 0.06
C ILE A 507 -5.15 8.70 1.57
N SER A 508 -4.43 7.77 2.19
CA SER A 508 -4.34 7.62 3.64
C SER A 508 -2.88 7.43 4.03
N GLY A 509 -2.47 7.97 5.17
CA GLY A 509 -1.10 7.82 5.69
C GLY A 509 -0.84 8.77 6.86
N PRO A 510 0.41 8.86 7.34
CA PRO A 510 0.84 9.87 8.30
C PRO A 510 0.39 11.28 7.88
N SER A 511 -0.14 12.02 8.84
CA SER A 511 -0.73 13.33 8.60
C SER A 511 -0.28 14.37 9.61
N LEU A 512 -0.24 15.62 9.15
CA LEU A 512 -0.03 16.81 9.95
C LEU A 512 -1.24 17.71 9.74
N ALA A 513 -2.04 17.91 10.79
CA ALA A 513 -3.22 18.76 10.77
C ALA A 513 -3.04 19.90 11.78
N GLY A 514 -3.34 21.13 11.37
CA GLY A 514 -3.09 22.33 12.17
C GLY A 514 -3.73 23.56 11.56
N GLN A 515 -3.51 24.73 12.18
CA GLN A 515 -4.18 25.97 11.81
C GLN A 515 -3.21 26.99 11.20
N LEU A 516 -3.68 27.80 10.26
CA LEU A 516 -3.00 28.95 9.69
C LEU A 516 -3.87 30.21 9.85
N HIS A 517 -3.28 31.32 10.27
CA HIS A 517 -3.96 32.60 10.50
C HIS A 517 -3.35 33.68 9.59
N PHE A 518 -4.01 34.00 8.48
CA PHE A 518 -3.58 34.98 7.46
C PHE A 518 -4.24 36.36 7.62
#